data_AF-A0A437M674-F1
#
_entry.id   AF-A0A437M674-F1
#
_cell.length_a   1.000
_cell.length_b   1.000
_cell.length_c   1.000
_cell.angle_alpha   90.00
_cell.angle_beta   90.00
_cell.angle_gamma   90.00
#
_symmetry.space_group_name_H-M   'P 1'
#
loop_
_entity.id
_entity.type
_entity.pdbx_description
1 polymer ?
#
loop_
_entity_poly.entity_id
_entity_poly.type
_entity_poly.pdbx_seq_one_letter_code
_entity_poly.pdbx_strand_id
1 'polypeptide(L)'
;MTEPAFIIPLNVVKSFSATTQSEIFAYYGATAIPEGDRPLAPQPAAPFASPPVVAMAGDEVPAELTLALVRKLADRLSEKTLIALRIIAQSETRQFHLKDVVAATPGAKDYMDLRGVWSALTRRTRNILGDSKAELIWWVGDHIYEGDDYVDHIGEVAPLTHNSLRTFFNL
;
A
#
# COMPACT_ATOMS: atom_id res chain seq x y z
N MET A 1 -6.42 -28.33 -20.66
CA MET A 1 -5.68 -27.41 -19.77
C MET A 1 -6.74 -26.56 -19.11
N THR A 2 -7.03 -26.83 -17.84
CA THR A 2 -8.21 -26.33 -17.14
C THR A 2 -7.77 -25.17 -16.24
N GLU A 3 -8.33 -23.98 -16.45
CA GLU A 3 -8.05 -22.78 -15.64
C GLU A 3 -8.37 -23.04 -14.16
N PRO A 4 -7.54 -22.57 -13.21
CA PRO A 4 -7.88 -22.64 -11.81
C PRO A 4 -8.92 -21.55 -11.48
N ALA A 5 -10.17 -21.96 -11.30
CA ALA A 5 -11.21 -21.09 -10.77
C ALA A 5 -10.86 -20.69 -9.32
N PHE A 6 -10.76 -19.38 -9.08
CA PHE A 6 -10.57 -18.81 -7.76
C PHE A 6 -11.89 -18.87 -6.98
N ILE A 7 -11.95 -19.70 -5.93
CA ILE A 7 -13.15 -19.90 -5.12
C ILE A 7 -13.02 -19.08 -3.84
N ILE A 8 -13.81 -18.01 -3.72
CA ILE A 8 -13.94 -17.24 -2.48
C ILE A 8 -15.12 -17.79 -1.68
N PRO A 9 -14.93 -18.15 -0.40
CA PRO A 9 -16.04 -18.60 0.44
C PRO A 9 -17.03 -17.44 0.69
N LEU A 10 -18.32 -17.71 0.44
CA LEU A 10 -19.40 -16.71 0.37
C LEU A 10 -19.61 -15.93 1.68
N ASN A 11 -19.20 -16.49 2.81
CA ASN A 11 -19.27 -15.86 4.14
C ASN A 11 -18.30 -14.66 4.26
N VAL A 12 -17.16 -14.70 3.59
CA VAL A 12 -16.18 -13.60 3.55
C VAL A 12 -16.74 -12.46 2.69
N VAL A 13 -17.37 -12.78 1.56
CA VAL A 13 -17.97 -11.79 0.65
C VAL A 13 -19.09 -11.00 1.33
N LYS A 14 -19.93 -11.65 2.14
CA LYS A 14 -21.04 -11.02 2.87
C LYS A 14 -20.63 -10.03 3.96
N SER A 15 -19.39 -10.10 4.44
CA SER A 15 -18.85 -9.14 5.43
C SER A 15 -18.37 -7.83 4.81
N PHE A 16 -18.24 -7.75 3.48
CA PHE A 16 -17.82 -6.55 2.78
C PHE A 16 -19.00 -5.64 2.45
N SER A 17 -18.73 -4.35 2.29
CA SER A 17 -19.72 -3.39 1.78
C SER A 17 -20.15 -3.77 0.35
N ALA A 18 -21.38 -3.42 -0.05
CA ALA A 18 -21.89 -3.73 -1.39
C ALA A 18 -21.01 -3.17 -2.51
N THR A 19 -20.36 -2.03 -2.27
CA THR A 19 -19.42 -1.41 -3.20
C THR A 19 -18.15 -2.25 -3.36
N THR A 20 -17.59 -2.71 -2.24
CA THR A 20 -16.40 -3.58 -2.22
C THR A 20 -16.69 -4.93 -2.87
N GLN A 21 -17.89 -5.49 -2.66
CA GLN A 21 -18.30 -6.72 -3.34
C GLN A 21 -18.33 -6.53 -4.86
N SER A 22 -18.90 -5.42 -5.34
CA SER A 22 -19.00 -5.12 -6.77
C SER A 22 -17.63 -4.94 -7.44
N GLU A 23 -16.69 -4.29 -6.75
CA GLU A 23 -15.31 -4.13 -7.24
C GLU A 23 -14.56 -5.47 -7.32
N ILE A 24 -14.73 -6.34 -6.33
CA ILE A 24 -14.13 -7.69 -6.32
C ILE A 24 -14.71 -8.55 -7.45
N PHE A 25 -16.03 -8.50 -7.68
CA PHE A 25 -16.67 -9.26 -8.75
C PHE A 25 -16.27 -8.76 -10.14
N ALA A 26 -16.11 -7.45 -10.32
CA ALA A 26 -15.67 -6.87 -11.59
C ALA A 26 -14.21 -7.21 -11.91
N TYR A 27 -13.34 -7.29 -10.90
CA TYR A 27 -11.90 -7.52 -11.08
C TYR A 27 -11.53 -9.00 -11.27
N TYR A 28 -12.24 -9.93 -10.61
CA TYR A 28 -11.85 -11.35 -10.60
C TYR A 28 -12.77 -12.29 -11.39
N GLY A 29 -13.87 -11.81 -11.97
CA GLY A 29 -14.76 -12.63 -12.81
C GLY A 29 -15.32 -13.88 -12.10
N ALA A 30 -15.47 -13.84 -10.76
CA ALA A 30 -15.84 -15.02 -9.98
C ALA A 30 -17.32 -15.38 -10.16
N THR A 31 -17.60 -16.50 -10.83
CA THR A 31 -18.93 -17.14 -10.83
C THR A 31 -19.20 -17.78 -9.46
N ALA A 32 -20.17 -17.25 -8.73
CA ALA A 32 -20.65 -17.85 -7.48
C ALA A 32 -21.41 -19.15 -7.77
N ILE A 33 -20.95 -20.28 -7.24
CA ILE A 33 -21.70 -21.54 -7.22
C ILE A 33 -22.51 -21.61 -5.91
N PRO A 34 -23.83 -21.83 -5.93
CA PRO A 34 -24.62 -22.05 -4.73
C PRO A 34 -24.41 -23.50 -4.26
N GLU A 35 -23.76 -23.69 -3.11
CA GLU A 35 -23.54 -25.03 -2.55
C GLU A 35 -24.72 -25.41 -1.64
N GLY A 36 -25.60 -26.26 -2.18
CA GLY A 36 -26.61 -27.00 -1.43
C GLY A 36 -26.05 -28.35 -0.97
N ASP A 37 -26.32 -28.66 0.31
CA ASP A 37 -26.36 -29.97 0.97
C ASP A 37 -25.24 -30.99 0.69
N ARG A 38 -24.41 -31.23 1.72
CA ARG A 38 -24.22 -32.56 2.34
C ARG A 38 -23.50 -32.48 3.69
N PRO A 39 -23.92 -33.26 4.72
CA PRO A 39 -23.27 -33.28 6.03
C PRO A 39 -22.18 -34.38 6.08
N LEU A 40 -20.97 -34.03 6.52
CA LEU A 40 -19.92 -35.00 6.86
C LEU A 40 -19.22 -34.61 8.18
N ALA A 41 -18.99 -35.65 8.97
CA ALA A 41 -18.59 -35.71 10.38
C ALA A 41 -17.36 -34.87 10.81
N PRO A 42 -17.18 -34.58 12.12
CA PRO A 42 -16.13 -33.69 12.61
C PRO A 42 -14.74 -34.33 12.44
N GLN A 43 -13.89 -33.73 11.61
CA GLN A 43 -12.46 -34.02 11.58
C GLN A 43 -11.72 -33.21 12.66
N PRO A 44 -10.66 -33.78 13.27
CA PRO A 44 -9.86 -33.09 14.28
C PRO A 44 -9.11 -31.90 13.67
N ALA A 45 -9.03 -30.82 14.45
CA ALA A 45 -8.41 -29.55 14.04
C ALA A 45 -6.96 -29.75 13.56
N ALA A 46 -6.76 -29.62 12.25
CA ALA A 46 -5.44 -29.47 11.66
C ALA A 46 -4.86 -28.10 12.08
N PRO A 47 -3.55 -28.00 12.36
CA PRO A 47 -2.91 -26.73 12.65
C PRO A 47 -3.13 -25.79 11.46
N PHE A 48 -3.52 -24.55 11.74
CA PHE A 48 -3.67 -23.49 10.75
C PHE A 48 -2.39 -23.41 9.91
N ALA A 49 -2.42 -24.03 8.73
CA ALA A 49 -1.43 -23.81 7.71
C ALA A 49 -1.65 -22.37 7.24
N SER A 50 -0.68 -21.49 7.51
CA SER A 50 -0.60 -20.19 6.87
C SER A 50 -0.85 -20.36 5.37
N PRO A 51 -1.68 -19.52 4.73
CA PRO A 51 -1.89 -19.63 3.30
C PRO A 51 -0.53 -19.57 2.59
N PRO A 52 -0.33 -20.37 1.52
CA PRO A 52 0.91 -20.35 0.78
C PRO A 52 1.10 -18.93 0.23
N VAL A 53 2.20 -18.30 0.61
CA VAL A 53 2.68 -17.10 -0.06
C VAL A 53 2.95 -17.54 -1.49
N VAL A 54 2.02 -17.22 -2.40
CA VAL A 54 2.27 -17.35 -3.83
C VAL A 54 3.33 -16.30 -4.13
N ALA A 55 4.59 -16.71 -4.08
CA ALA A 55 5.68 -15.99 -4.70
C ALA A 55 5.45 -16.08 -6.22
N MET A 56 4.52 -15.27 -6.73
CA MET A 56 4.66 -14.78 -8.08
C MET A 56 6.03 -14.10 -8.11
N ALA A 57 6.84 -14.44 -9.11
CA ALA A 57 8.00 -13.63 -9.46
C ALA A 57 7.45 -12.27 -9.92
N GLY A 58 7.05 -11.45 -8.95
CA GLY A 58 6.56 -10.11 -9.16
C GLY A 58 7.79 -9.25 -9.21
N ASP A 59 7.89 -8.44 -10.26
CA ASP A 59 8.66 -7.21 -10.18
C ASP A 59 8.40 -6.62 -8.79
N GLU A 60 9.47 -6.42 -8.01
CA GLU A 60 9.31 -5.69 -6.77
C GLU A 60 8.61 -4.37 -7.18
N VAL A 61 7.58 -3.97 -6.46
CA VAL A 61 6.79 -2.75 -6.75
C VAL A 61 6.53 -2.04 -5.44
N PRO A 62 6.31 -0.71 -5.45
CA PRO A 62 5.96 0.01 -4.23
C PRO A 62 4.69 -0.58 -3.60
N ALA A 63 4.61 -0.52 -2.28
CA ALA A 63 3.49 -1.06 -1.54
C ALA A 63 2.16 -0.37 -1.93
N GLU A 64 1.15 -1.20 -2.20
CA GLU A 64 -0.20 -0.76 -2.50
C GLU A 64 -1.04 -0.65 -1.23
N LEU A 65 -1.45 0.58 -0.91
CA LEU A 65 -2.28 0.87 0.26
C LEU A 65 -3.64 1.38 -0.19
N THR A 66 -4.69 0.67 0.23
CA THR A 66 -6.07 1.14 0.12
C THR A 66 -6.29 2.34 1.06
N LEU A 67 -7.38 3.09 0.87
CA LEU A 67 -7.76 4.20 1.75
C LEU A 67 -7.82 3.80 3.24
N ALA A 68 -8.30 2.59 3.55
CA ALA A 68 -8.35 2.10 4.93
C ALA A 68 -6.94 1.91 5.51
N LEU A 69 -5.99 1.41 4.72
CA LEU A 69 -4.60 1.25 5.12
C LEU A 69 -3.88 2.60 5.22
N VAL A 70 -4.18 3.55 4.33
CA VAL A 70 -3.68 4.93 4.43
C VAL A 70 -4.16 5.60 5.72
N ARG A 71 -5.42 5.44 6.11
CA ARG A 71 -5.92 5.93 7.41
C ARG A 71 -5.15 5.32 8.58
N LYS A 72 -4.88 4.01 8.52
CA LYS A 72 -4.07 3.30 9.53
C LYS A 72 -2.60 3.75 9.53
N LEU A 73 -2.04 4.08 8.36
CA LEU A 73 -0.70 4.64 8.19
C LEU A 73 -0.62 6.05 8.78
N ALA A 74 -1.65 6.87 8.59
CA ALA A 74 -1.69 8.27 9.01
C ALA A 74 -2.02 8.48 10.50
N ASP A 75 -2.65 7.50 11.15
CA ASP A 75 -3.09 7.60 12.55
C ASP A 75 -1.94 7.96 13.50
N ARG A 76 -2.00 9.05 14.27
CA ARG A 76 -0.92 9.44 15.21
C ARG A 76 0.47 9.64 14.57
N LEU A 77 0.56 9.95 13.28
CA LEU A 77 1.82 10.40 12.70
C LEU A 77 2.22 11.79 13.20
N SER A 78 3.52 12.08 13.17
CA SER A 78 4.00 13.44 13.39
C SER A 78 3.54 14.37 12.27
N GLU A 79 3.45 15.67 12.57
CA GLU A 79 3.10 16.69 11.58
C GLU A 79 4.04 16.66 10.36
N LYS A 80 5.35 16.52 10.59
CA LYS A 80 6.34 16.38 9.51
C LYS A 80 6.05 15.19 8.58
N THR A 81 5.66 14.05 9.16
CA THR A 81 5.32 12.86 8.36
C THR A 81 4.02 13.03 7.59
N LEU A 82 3.02 13.71 8.17
CA LEU A 82 1.77 14.03 7.48
C LEU A 82 1.99 15.02 6.33
N ILE A 83 2.87 16.00 6.51
CA ILE A 83 3.27 16.92 5.44
C ILE A 83 3.91 16.16 4.28
N ALA A 84 4.85 15.25 4.57
CA ALA A 84 5.45 14.41 3.53
C ALA A 84 4.40 13.62 2.74
N LEU A 85 3.46 12.95 3.43
CA LEU A 85 2.35 12.25 2.77
C LEU A 85 1.45 13.17 1.95
N ARG A 86 1.22 14.40 2.42
CA ARG A 86 0.43 15.41 1.70
C ARG A 86 1.13 15.87 0.43
N ILE A 87 2.44 16.11 0.46
CA ILE A 87 3.21 16.51 -0.72
C ILE A 87 3.18 15.41 -1.79
N ILE A 88 3.33 14.14 -1.37
CA ILE A 88 3.18 12.98 -2.27
C ILE A 88 1.78 12.99 -2.91
N ALA A 89 0.73 13.25 -2.14
CA ALA A 89 -0.65 13.31 -2.65
C ALA A 89 -0.90 14.49 -3.59
N GLN A 90 -0.27 15.64 -3.33
CA GLN A 90 -0.45 16.87 -4.11
C GLN A 90 0.22 16.81 -5.48
N SER A 91 1.24 15.97 -5.65
CA SER A 91 1.84 15.75 -6.97
C SER A 91 0.77 15.30 -7.98
N GLU A 92 0.85 15.88 -9.18
CA GLU A 92 -0.03 15.52 -10.30
C GLU A 92 0.15 14.07 -10.73
N THR A 93 1.33 13.51 -10.48
CA THR A 93 1.67 12.12 -10.78
C THR A 93 1.97 11.34 -9.50
N ARG A 94 2.16 10.03 -9.64
CA ARG A 94 2.61 9.16 -8.53
C ARG A 94 4.06 9.39 -8.10
N GLN A 95 4.79 10.24 -8.82
CA GLN A 95 6.17 10.63 -8.53
C GLN A 95 6.20 11.97 -7.80
N PHE A 96 7.18 12.17 -6.94
CA PHE A 96 7.38 13.41 -6.20
C PHE A 96 8.87 13.70 -6.04
N HIS A 97 9.20 14.98 -5.90
CA HIS A 97 10.56 15.42 -5.64
C HIS A 97 10.82 15.51 -4.13
N LEU A 98 11.96 14.99 -3.67
CA LEU A 98 12.35 15.06 -2.26
C LEU A 98 12.55 16.52 -1.81
N LYS A 99 13.09 17.38 -2.68
CA LYS A 99 13.26 18.81 -2.37
C LYS A 99 11.94 19.51 -2.04
N ASP A 100 10.84 19.10 -2.67
CA ASP A 100 9.52 19.70 -2.42
C ASP A 100 9.01 19.33 -1.02
N VAL A 101 9.33 18.11 -0.56
CA VAL A 101 9.02 17.69 0.81
C VAL A 101 9.87 18.46 1.82
N VAL A 102 11.16 18.66 1.55
CA VAL A 102 12.04 19.47 2.41
C VAL A 102 11.50 20.89 2.51
N ALA A 103 11.23 21.54 1.38
CA ALA A 103 10.74 22.91 1.32
C ALA A 103 9.40 23.10 2.04
N ALA A 104 8.51 22.10 1.99
CA ALA A 104 7.21 22.16 2.65
C ALA A 104 7.25 21.82 4.15
N THR A 105 8.34 21.23 4.66
CA THR A 105 8.40 20.73 6.05
C THR A 105 9.00 21.79 6.99
N PRO A 106 8.24 22.31 7.97
CA PRO A 106 8.75 23.29 8.92
C PRO A 106 10.00 22.82 9.66
N GLY A 107 11.05 23.64 9.58
CA GLY A 107 12.32 23.41 10.25
C GLY A 107 13.18 22.30 9.63
N ALA A 108 12.84 21.78 8.44
CA ALA A 108 13.77 20.99 7.64
C ALA A 108 14.63 21.95 6.80
N LYS A 109 15.95 21.77 6.83
CA LYS A 109 16.91 22.50 6.01
C LYS A 109 17.38 21.66 4.82
N ASP A 110 17.51 20.36 5.06
CA ASP A 110 17.95 19.40 4.06
C ASP A 110 17.21 18.05 4.23
N TYR A 111 17.53 17.09 3.36
CA TYR A 111 16.95 15.76 3.41
C TYR A 111 17.33 14.96 4.67
N MET A 112 18.42 15.31 5.34
CA MET A 112 18.89 14.62 6.54
C MET A 112 17.95 14.86 7.73
N ASP A 113 17.27 16.01 7.77
CA ASP A 113 16.22 16.31 8.73
C ASP A 113 14.96 15.44 8.57
N LEU A 114 14.80 14.81 7.40
CA LEU A 114 13.66 13.94 7.07
C LEU A 114 13.94 12.44 7.25
N ARG A 115 15.15 12.02 7.65
CA ARG A 115 15.47 10.59 7.87
C ARG A 115 14.49 9.90 8.83
N GLY A 116 14.06 10.61 9.87
CA GLY A 116 13.07 10.10 10.83
C GLY A 116 11.68 9.87 10.19
N VAL A 117 11.30 10.71 9.24
CA VAL A 117 10.05 10.59 8.47
C VAL A 117 10.07 9.32 7.63
N TRP A 118 11.15 9.10 6.87
CA TRP A 118 11.29 7.92 5.99
C TRP A 118 11.37 6.62 6.78
N SER A 119 12.12 6.61 7.89
CA SER A 119 12.18 5.48 8.81
C SER A 119 10.81 5.15 9.40
N ALA A 120 10.04 6.16 9.82
CA ALA A 120 8.71 5.96 10.36
C ALA A 120 7.73 5.38 9.33
N LEU A 121 7.69 5.95 8.12
CA LEU A 121 6.84 5.45 7.04
C LEU A 121 7.18 3.99 6.68
N THR A 122 8.47 3.69 6.50
CA THR A 122 8.94 2.35 6.16
C THR A 122 8.53 1.32 7.22
N ARG A 123 8.85 1.57 8.49
CA ARG A 123 8.50 0.66 9.59
C ARG A 123 7.00 0.45 9.69
N ARG A 124 6.22 1.52 9.51
CA ARG A 124 4.78 1.46 9.67
C ARG A 124 4.09 0.73 8.51
N THR A 125 4.53 0.96 7.28
CA THR A 125 4.05 0.23 6.10
C THR A 125 4.29 -1.27 6.26
N ARG A 126 5.51 -1.65 6.67
CA ARG A 126 5.85 -3.06 6.94
C ARG A 126 4.96 -3.68 8.02
N ASN A 127 4.72 -2.95 9.11
CA ASN A 127 3.83 -3.41 10.18
C ASN A 127 2.36 -3.50 9.76
N ILE A 128 1.88 -2.61 8.89
CA ILE A 128 0.49 -2.61 8.42
C ILE A 128 0.22 -3.80 7.50
N LEU A 129 1.19 -4.12 6.63
CA LEU A 129 1.09 -5.19 5.65
C LEU A 129 1.56 -6.55 6.19
N GLY A 130 2.29 -6.58 7.30
CA GLY A 130 2.91 -7.80 7.81
C GLY A 130 4.05 -8.31 6.93
N ASP A 131 4.65 -7.44 6.12
CA ASP A 131 5.71 -7.75 5.18
C ASP A 131 6.96 -6.91 5.50
N SER A 132 8.07 -7.58 5.83
CA SER A 132 9.33 -6.94 6.20
C SER A 132 10.07 -6.31 5.03
N LYS A 133 9.70 -6.66 3.79
CA LYS A 133 10.28 -6.13 2.55
C LYS A 133 9.45 -5.02 1.93
N ALA A 134 8.21 -4.80 2.40
CA ALA A 134 7.36 -3.76 1.85
C ALA A 134 8.01 -2.37 1.99
N GLU A 135 7.99 -1.63 0.88
CA GLU A 135 8.44 -0.24 0.81
C GLU A 135 7.35 0.63 0.23
N LEU A 136 6.98 1.69 0.95
CA LEU A 136 5.93 2.60 0.48
C LEU A 136 6.40 3.46 -0.69
N ILE A 137 7.65 3.90 -0.61
CA ILE A 137 8.29 4.84 -1.52
C ILE A 137 9.44 4.10 -2.17
N TRP A 138 9.49 4.17 -3.48
CA TRP A 138 10.58 3.71 -4.31
C TRP A 138 11.33 4.90 -4.86
N TRP A 139 12.65 4.92 -4.67
CA TRP A 139 13.47 6.00 -5.21
C TRP A 139 13.90 5.64 -6.62
N VAL A 140 13.56 6.51 -7.58
CA VAL A 140 13.72 6.26 -9.01
C VAL A 140 14.85 7.11 -9.56
N GLY A 141 15.70 6.47 -10.37
CA GLY A 141 16.83 7.12 -11.01
C GLY A 141 17.96 7.49 -10.05
N ASP A 142 18.94 8.20 -10.59
CA ASP A 142 20.08 8.67 -9.84
C ASP A 142 19.73 9.91 -9.00
N HIS A 143 20.52 10.13 -7.96
CA HIS A 143 20.49 11.37 -7.20
C HIS A 143 20.77 12.58 -8.12
N ILE A 144 20.06 13.67 -7.89
CA ILE A 144 20.19 14.90 -8.67
C ILE A 144 21.11 15.86 -7.92
N TYR A 145 22.18 16.29 -8.58
CA TYR A 145 23.20 17.18 -8.04
C TYR A 145 23.29 18.50 -8.82
N GLU A 146 23.64 19.58 -8.13
CA GLU A 146 24.05 20.85 -8.73
C GLU A 146 25.51 21.11 -8.30
N GLY A 147 26.46 20.83 -9.20
CA GLY A 147 27.86 20.74 -8.82
C GLY A 147 28.12 19.54 -7.90
N ASP A 148 28.73 19.77 -6.75
CA ASP A 148 29.02 18.74 -5.74
C ASP A 148 27.90 18.60 -4.69
N ASP A 149 26.89 19.48 -4.73
CA ASP A 149 25.82 19.52 -3.74
C ASP A 149 24.63 18.65 -4.15
N TYR A 150 24.17 17.80 -3.24
CA TYR A 150 22.95 17.01 -3.43
C TYR A 150 21.73 17.93 -3.36
N VAL A 151 20.91 17.93 -4.40
CA VAL A 151 19.74 18.81 -4.50
C VAL A 151 18.44 18.04 -4.35
N ASP A 152 18.32 16.86 -4.98
CA ASP A 152 17.02 16.21 -5.11
C ASP A 152 17.11 14.71 -5.42
N HIS A 153 15.99 14.02 -5.25
CA HIS A 153 15.77 12.65 -5.72
C HIS A 153 14.28 12.41 -5.90
N ILE A 154 13.93 11.61 -6.90
CA ILE A 154 12.54 11.35 -7.26
C ILE A 154 12.08 10.10 -6.51
N GLY A 155 11.04 10.26 -5.70
CA GLY A 155 10.32 9.15 -5.09
C GLY A 155 9.07 8.80 -5.88
N GLU A 156 8.67 7.54 -5.83
CA GLU A 156 7.48 7.02 -6.50
C GLU A 156 6.69 6.15 -5.52
N VAL A 157 5.36 6.27 -5.56
CA VAL A 157 4.44 5.38 -4.84
C VAL A 157 3.57 4.62 -5.84
N ALA A 158 2.97 3.51 -5.39
CA ALA A 158 2.06 2.76 -6.25
C ALA A 158 0.81 3.60 -6.62
N PRO A 159 0.23 3.43 -7.82
CA PRO A 159 -0.94 4.19 -8.26
C PRO A 159 -2.12 4.15 -7.29
N LEU A 160 -2.43 2.97 -6.73
CA LEU A 160 -3.49 2.81 -5.74
C LEU A 160 -3.24 3.63 -4.48
N THR A 161 -1.98 3.64 -4.02
CA THR A 161 -1.53 4.40 -2.85
C THR A 161 -1.66 5.91 -3.09
N HIS A 162 -1.25 6.40 -4.26
CA HIS A 162 -1.37 7.82 -4.63
C HIS A 162 -2.84 8.27 -4.60
N ASN A 163 -3.73 7.54 -5.27
CA ASN A 163 -5.17 7.84 -5.28
C ASN A 163 -5.79 7.80 -3.87
N SER A 164 -5.38 6.83 -3.05
CA SER A 164 -5.83 6.70 -1.67
C SER A 164 -5.35 7.85 -0.78
N LEU A 165 -4.11 8.33 -0.99
CA LEU A 165 -3.56 9.50 -0.30
C LEU A 165 -4.30 10.78 -0.70
N ARG A 166 -4.58 10.98 -1.99
CA ARG A 166 -5.39 12.12 -2.48
C ARG A 166 -6.76 12.15 -1.83
N THR A 167 -7.45 11.01 -1.85
CA THR A 167 -8.75 10.85 -1.19
C THR A 167 -8.67 11.14 0.30
N PHE A 168 -7.61 10.67 0.99
CA PHE A 168 -7.41 10.92 2.42
C PHE A 168 -7.23 12.42 2.75
N PHE A 169 -6.57 13.18 1.88
CA PHE A 169 -6.35 14.62 2.06
C PHE A 169 -7.41 15.51 1.41
N ASN A 170 -8.45 14.93 0.80
CA ASN A 170 -9.50 15.63 0.03
C ASN A 170 -8.93 16.47 -1.14
N LEU A 171 -8.05 15.86 -1.94
CA LEU A 171 -7.41 16.43 -3.12
C LEU A 171 -7.87 15.74 -4.42
#